data_AF-A0AAV6YYV0-F1
#
_entry.id   AF-A0AAV6YYV0-F1
#
_cell.length_a   1.000
_cell.length_b   1.000
_cell.length_c   1.000
_cell.angle_alpha   90.00
_cell.angle_beta   90.00
_cell.angle_gamma   90.00
#
_symmetry.space_group_name_H-M   'P 1'
#
loop_
_entity.id
_entity.type
_entity.pdbx_description
1 polymer ?
#
loop_
_entity_poly.entity_id
_entity_poly.type
_entity_poly.pdbx_seq_one_letter_code
_entity_poly.pdbx_strand_id
1 'polypeptide(L)'
;MAASVQEGSEVVRLNHKRTRSLLKKERRKKKRQILARLREAEENKQHVGTEDEDDGDDLQQEIERQRLHEEWLAREQKAQEEFQLKMEKEEAARRREEEERKMIEEWRQQELKEKEKDPEQVKKREREEAVQKLLDEAESQLENGGVWHNPEAPEGYGTEKDRANCPFYLKTGACRFGESFLFPIPQVLPQALLPFLQPDYAHSWYVCYIRDGAV
;
A
#
# COMPACT_ATOMS: atom_id res chain seq x y z
N MET A 1 48.76 24.17 -73.62
CA MET A 1 50.01 24.19 -74.40
C MET A 1 51.17 24.16 -73.41
N ALA A 2 51.72 22.98 -73.13
CA ALA A 2 52.85 22.82 -72.20
C ALA A 2 54.16 23.17 -72.93
N ALA A 3 54.90 24.16 -72.43
CA ALA A 3 56.25 24.47 -72.92
C ALA A 3 57.27 23.65 -72.12
N SER A 4 57.72 22.56 -72.72
CA SER A 4 58.81 21.73 -72.22
C SER A 4 60.14 22.47 -72.43
N VAL A 5 60.72 23.03 -71.37
CA VAL A 5 62.06 23.62 -71.43
C VAL A 5 63.06 22.48 -71.28
N GLN A 6 63.61 22.05 -72.41
CA GLN A 6 64.72 21.11 -72.49
C GLN A 6 65.98 21.80 -71.96
N GLU A 7 66.39 21.47 -70.73
CA GLU A 7 67.72 21.82 -70.22
C GLU A 7 68.77 20.94 -70.92
N GLY A 8 69.32 21.45 -72.02
CA GLY A 8 70.51 20.89 -72.66
C GLY A 8 71.73 21.15 -71.79
N SER A 9 72.27 20.12 -71.11
CA SER A 9 73.55 20.22 -70.43
C SER A 9 74.68 20.23 -71.46
N GLU A 10 75.12 21.42 -71.88
CA GLU A 10 76.31 21.57 -72.74
C GLU A 10 77.57 21.22 -71.94
N VAL A 11 78.15 20.04 -72.19
CA VAL A 11 79.34 19.56 -71.49
C VAL A 11 80.57 20.30 -72.01
N VAL A 12 80.85 21.46 -71.42
CA VAL A 12 82.10 22.20 -71.66
C VAL A 12 83.27 21.34 -71.22
N ARG A 13 84.08 20.85 -72.17
CA ARG A 13 85.32 20.08 -71.88
C ARG A 13 86.37 20.99 -71.24
N LEU A 14 86.34 21.07 -69.91
CA LEU A 14 87.31 21.82 -69.13
C LEU A 14 88.67 21.10 -69.09
N ASN A 15 89.76 21.87 -69.19
CA ASN A 15 91.13 21.38 -69.04
C ASN A 15 91.28 20.53 -67.77
N HIS A 16 91.94 19.38 -67.85
CA HIS A 16 92.14 18.39 -66.77
C HIS A 16 92.50 19.02 -65.41
N LYS A 17 93.35 20.06 -65.41
CA LYS A 17 93.73 20.80 -64.18
C LYS A 17 92.54 21.53 -63.53
N ARG A 18 91.67 22.16 -64.34
CA ARG A 18 90.45 22.84 -63.89
C ARG A 18 89.40 21.83 -63.39
N THR A 19 89.20 20.73 -64.12
CA THR A 19 88.29 19.65 -63.72
C THR A 19 88.72 19.03 -62.38
N ARG A 20 90.01 18.73 -62.21
CA ARG A 20 90.56 18.23 -60.93
C ARG A 20 90.38 19.24 -59.79
N SER A 21 90.52 20.54 -60.06
CA SER A 21 90.30 21.61 -59.07
C SER A 21 88.83 21.67 -58.61
N LEU A 22 87.88 21.63 -59.56
CA LEU A 22 86.45 21.61 -59.26
C LEU A 22 86.05 20.36 -58.47
N LEU A 23 86.53 19.18 -58.85
CA LEU A 23 86.29 17.94 -58.10
C LEU A 23 86.84 18.00 -56.66
N LYS A 24 88.00 18.63 -56.45
CA LYS A 24 88.53 18.87 -55.09
C LYS A 24 87.67 19.86 -54.31
N LYS A 25 87.17 20.92 -54.95
CA LYS A 25 86.28 21.91 -54.33
C LYS A 25 84.96 21.25 -53.90
N GLU A 26 84.35 20.47 -54.79
CA GLU A 26 83.14 19.70 -54.50
C GLU A 26 83.35 18.68 -53.39
N ARG A 27 84.48 17.96 -53.37
CA ARG A 27 84.81 17.04 -52.27
C ARG A 27 84.93 17.76 -50.91
N ARG A 28 85.56 18.94 -50.87
CA ARG A 28 85.67 19.76 -49.65
C ARG A 28 84.31 20.30 -49.22
N LYS A 29 83.46 20.71 -50.17
CA LYS A 29 82.09 21.16 -49.92
C LYS A 29 81.26 20.03 -49.31
N LYS A 30 81.26 18.84 -49.90
CA LYS A 30 80.58 17.65 -49.36
C LYS A 30 81.08 17.27 -47.97
N LYS A 31 82.40 17.28 -47.74
CA LYS A 31 82.97 17.03 -46.40
C LYS A 31 82.47 18.06 -45.37
N ARG A 32 82.47 19.35 -45.70
CA ARG A 32 81.94 20.40 -44.81
C ARG A 32 80.44 20.23 -44.55
N GLN A 33 79.65 19.88 -45.57
CA GLN A 33 78.21 19.64 -45.42
C GLN A 33 77.93 18.43 -44.53
N ILE A 34 78.67 17.34 -44.68
CA ILE A 34 78.53 16.15 -43.81
C ILE A 34 78.90 16.52 -42.37
N LEU A 35 79.99 17.25 -42.15
CA LEU A 35 80.40 17.68 -40.80
C LEU A 35 79.43 18.70 -40.17
N ALA A 36 78.77 19.54 -40.97
CA ALA A 36 77.71 20.43 -40.49
C ALA A 36 76.47 19.62 -40.06
N ARG A 37 76.02 18.70 -40.92
CA ARG A 37 74.91 17.78 -40.59
C ARG A 37 75.18 16.91 -39.38
N LEU A 38 76.41 16.44 -39.20
CA LEU A 38 76.80 15.67 -38.01
C LEU A 38 76.75 16.53 -36.74
N ARG A 39 77.14 17.81 -36.82
CA ARG A 39 77.02 18.74 -35.68
C ARG A 39 75.57 19.08 -35.37
N GLU A 40 74.77 19.41 -36.38
CA GLU A 40 73.33 19.66 -36.24
C GLU A 40 72.60 18.44 -35.66
N ALA A 41 72.95 17.23 -36.09
CA ALA A 41 72.36 15.99 -35.55
C ALA A 41 72.79 15.72 -34.10
N GLU A 42 74.00 16.10 -33.70
CA GLU A 42 74.49 15.96 -32.33
C GLU A 42 73.85 17.00 -31.40
N GLU A 43 73.75 18.26 -31.86
CA GLU A 43 73.04 19.33 -31.17
C GLU A 43 71.55 18.99 -30.98
N ASN A 44 70.90 18.45 -32.02
CA ASN A 44 69.50 18.02 -31.93
C ASN A 44 69.30 16.84 -30.98
N LYS A 45 70.27 15.92 -30.87
CA LYS A 45 70.23 14.84 -29.87
C LYS A 45 70.42 15.37 -28.44
N GLN A 46 71.29 16.36 -28.25
CA GLN A 46 71.48 16.99 -26.93
C GLN A 46 70.27 17.81 -26.50
N HIS A 47 69.58 18.48 -27.44
CA HIS A 47 68.34 19.22 -27.17
C HIS A 47 67.19 18.29 -26.76
N VAL A 48 66.97 17.20 -27.51
CA VAL A 48 65.96 16.16 -27.22
C VAL A 48 66.22 15.48 -25.87
N GLY A 49 67.48 15.17 -25.53
CA GLY A 49 67.82 14.52 -24.26
C GLY A 49 67.70 15.39 -23.01
N THR A 50 67.47 16.71 -23.13
CA THR A 50 67.36 17.62 -21.98
C THR A 50 65.94 18.12 -21.75
N GLU A 51 65.08 18.10 -22.78
CA GLU A 51 63.70 18.59 -22.70
C GLU A 51 62.69 17.44 -22.64
N ASP A 52 62.90 16.31 -23.34
CA ASP A 52 61.91 15.23 -23.40
C ASP A 52 61.90 14.28 -22.17
N GLU A 53 62.96 14.24 -21.36
CA GLU A 53 63.02 13.40 -20.16
C GLU A 53 62.28 14.01 -18.95
N ASP A 54 62.21 15.35 -18.87
CA ASP A 54 61.53 16.10 -17.78
C ASP A 54 60.00 16.16 -18.01
N ASP A 55 59.57 16.41 -19.25
CA ASP A 55 58.14 16.45 -19.62
C ASP A 55 57.44 15.07 -19.55
N GLY A 56 58.19 13.98 -19.71
CA GLY A 56 57.66 12.61 -19.67
C GLY A 56 57.34 12.11 -18.27
N ASP A 57 58.16 12.48 -17.27
CA ASP A 57 57.94 12.12 -15.86
C ASP A 57 56.74 12.89 -15.28
N ASP A 58 56.64 14.18 -15.59
CA ASP A 58 55.51 15.02 -15.17
C ASP A 58 54.16 14.51 -15.70
N LEU A 59 54.11 14.04 -16.96
CA LEU A 59 52.91 13.44 -17.53
C LEU A 59 52.55 12.11 -16.85
N GLN A 60 53.53 11.28 -16.50
CA GLN A 60 53.29 10.03 -15.78
C GLN A 60 52.75 10.29 -14.37
N GLN A 61 53.31 11.27 -13.66
CA GLN A 61 52.84 11.66 -12.34
C GLN A 61 51.43 12.24 -12.38
N GLU A 62 51.07 13.01 -13.41
CA GLU A 62 49.71 13.52 -13.59
C GLU A 62 48.71 12.39 -13.88
N ILE A 63 49.07 11.42 -14.73
CA ILE A 63 48.26 10.22 -14.97
C ILE A 63 48.08 9.42 -13.67
N GLU A 64 49.14 9.27 -12.87
CA GLU A 64 49.06 8.56 -11.59
C GLU A 64 48.18 9.31 -10.57
N ARG A 65 48.30 10.65 -10.48
CA ARG A 65 47.41 11.49 -9.66
C ARG A 65 45.94 11.32 -10.07
N GLN A 66 45.66 11.35 -11.37
CA GLN A 66 44.31 11.15 -11.90
C GLN A 66 43.78 9.76 -11.55
N ARG A 67 44.58 8.70 -11.74
CA ARG A 67 44.19 7.33 -11.38
C ARG A 67 43.88 7.21 -9.88
N LEU A 68 44.73 7.77 -9.01
CA LEU A 68 44.51 7.76 -7.56
C LEU A 68 43.25 8.55 -7.17
N HIS A 69 42.98 9.66 -7.86
CA HIS A 69 41.77 10.46 -7.65
C HIS A 69 40.51 9.69 -8.06
N GLU A 70 40.52 9.03 -9.22
CA GLU A 70 39.43 8.17 -9.67
C GLU A 70 39.20 6.99 -8.72
N GLU A 71 40.27 6.35 -8.25
CA GLU A 71 40.17 5.29 -7.24
C GLU A 71 39.57 5.81 -5.93
N TRP A 72 39.92 7.02 -5.50
CA TRP A 72 39.33 7.64 -4.32
C TRP A 72 37.84 7.93 -4.51
N LEU A 73 37.45 8.50 -5.65
CA LEU A 73 36.03 8.73 -5.98
C LEU A 73 35.24 7.43 -6.05
N ALA A 74 35.81 6.37 -6.63
CA ALA A 74 35.19 5.07 -6.69
C ALA A 74 34.99 4.45 -5.30
N ARG A 75 35.96 4.62 -4.39
CA ARG A 75 35.81 4.20 -2.98
C ARG A 75 34.72 4.99 -2.28
N GLU A 76 34.66 6.30 -2.50
CA GLU A 76 33.64 7.18 -1.91
C GLU A 76 32.23 6.82 -2.41
N GLN A 77 32.07 6.65 -3.73
CA GLN A 77 30.81 6.23 -4.33
C GLN A 77 30.38 4.85 -3.80
N LYS A 78 31.31 3.89 -3.72
CA LYS A 78 31.03 2.57 -3.17
C LYS A 78 30.60 2.65 -1.70
N ALA A 79 31.24 3.49 -0.89
CA ALA A 79 30.84 3.69 0.50
C ALA A 79 29.43 4.29 0.61
N GLN A 80 29.06 5.22 -0.27
CA GLN A 80 27.71 5.79 -0.34
C GLN A 80 26.67 4.74 -0.76
N GLU A 81 26.96 3.94 -1.79
CA GLU A 81 26.09 2.84 -2.23
C GLU A 81 25.90 1.78 -1.14
N GLU A 82 26.98 1.41 -0.44
CA GLU A 82 26.92 0.48 0.70
C GLU A 82 26.09 1.05 1.85
N PHE A 83 26.21 2.34 2.15
CA PHE A 83 25.38 3.01 3.15
C PHE A 83 23.90 2.99 2.76
N GLN A 84 23.56 3.33 1.51
CA GLN A 84 22.18 3.29 1.02
C GLN A 84 21.62 1.86 1.05
N LEU A 85 22.38 0.88 0.58
CA LEU A 85 21.98 -0.53 0.62
C LEU A 85 21.77 -1.03 2.05
N LYS A 86 22.60 -0.58 3.00
CA LYS A 86 22.43 -0.90 4.42
C LYS A 86 21.13 -0.31 4.97
N MET A 87 20.84 0.95 4.65
CA MET A 87 19.59 1.61 5.05
C MET A 87 18.35 0.91 4.47
N GLU A 88 18.37 0.54 3.18
CA GLU A 88 17.27 -0.19 2.55
C GLU A 88 17.07 -1.57 3.17
N LYS A 89 18.16 -2.30 3.47
CA LYS A 89 18.09 -3.60 4.15
C LYS A 89 17.50 -3.48 5.55
N GLU A 90 17.88 -2.44 6.30
CA GLU A 90 17.36 -2.18 7.64
C GLU A 90 15.87 -1.80 7.60
N GLU A 91 15.46 -0.94 6.67
CA GLU A 91 14.05 -0.63 6.45
C GLU A 91 13.24 -1.85 6.02
N ALA A 92 13.77 -2.67 5.11
CA ALA A 92 13.13 -3.91 4.70
C ALA A 92 13.00 -4.90 5.86
N ALA A 93 14.00 -4.96 6.76
CA ALA A 93 13.93 -5.77 7.97
C ALA A 93 12.83 -5.24 8.92
N ARG A 94 12.79 -3.92 9.16
CA ARG A 94 11.73 -3.28 9.96
C ARG A 94 10.33 -3.55 9.39
N ARG A 95 10.17 -3.48 8.06
CA ARG A 95 8.89 -3.78 7.40
C ARG A 95 8.46 -5.23 7.61
N ARG A 96 9.40 -6.19 7.52
CA ARG A 96 9.11 -7.61 7.82
C ARG A 96 8.72 -7.79 9.28
N GLU A 97 9.42 -7.16 10.22
CA GLU A 97 9.06 -7.22 11.64
C GLU A 97 7.68 -6.61 11.92
N GLU A 98 7.32 -5.50 11.26
CA GLU A 98 5.98 -4.91 11.36
C GLU A 98 4.89 -5.82 10.77
N GLU A 99 5.15 -6.46 9.63
CA GLU A 99 4.26 -7.45 9.02
C GLU A 99 4.08 -8.67 9.94
N GLU A 100 5.16 -9.19 10.53
CA GLU A 100 5.12 -10.26 11.52
C GLU A 100 4.32 -9.85 12.77
N ARG A 101 4.53 -8.63 13.28
CA ARG A 101 3.75 -8.10 14.41
C ARG A 101 2.27 -8.00 14.09
N LYS A 102 1.91 -7.55 12.88
CA LYS A 102 0.51 -7.51 12.42
C LYS A 102 -0.08 -8.92 12.35
N MET A 103 0.64 -9.87 11.78
CA MET A 103 0.20 -11.27 11.70
C MET A 103 -0.03 -11.88 13.09
N ILE A 104 0.88 -11.63 14.05
CA ILE A 104 0.71 -12.11 15.43
C ILE A 104 -0.48 -11.44 16.11
N GLU A 105 -0.67 -10.13 15.91
CA GLU A 105 -1.80 -9.40 16.50
C GLU A 105 -3.14 -9.88 15.90
N GLU A 106 -3.22 -10.09 14.59
CA GLU A 106 -4.40 -10.68 13.94
C GLU A 106 -4.72 -12.06 14.50
N TRP A 107 -3.70 -12.89 14.72
CA TRP A 107 -3.87 -14.21 15.33
C TRP A 107 -4.36 -14.11 16.78
N ARG A 108 -3.80 -13.19 17.59
CA ARG A 108 -4.29 -12.91 18.94
C ARG A 108 -5.74 -12.43 18.94
N GLN A 109 -6.14 -11.57 18.01
CA GLN A 109 -7.51 -11.09 17.88
C GLN A 109 -8.48 -12.21 17.50
N GLN A 110 -8.05 -13.16 16.66
CA GLN A 110 -8.83 -14.35 16.36
C GLN A 110 -9.01 -15.22 17.61
N GLU A 111 -7.93 -15.49 18.35
CA GLU A 111 -7.99 -16.28 19.58
C GLU A 111 -8.93 -15.67 20.62
N LEU A 112 -8.90 -14.34 20.79
CA LEU A 112 -9.82 -13.63 21.67
C LEU A 112 -11.28 -13.74 21.21
N LYS A 113 -11.54 -13.60 19.91
CA LYS A 113 -12.89 -13.78 19.35
C LYS A 113 -13.40 -15.20 19.52
N GLU A 114 -12.55 -16.21 19.39
CA GLU A 114 -12.92 -17.60 19.66
C GLU A 114 -13.25 -17.82 21.13
N LYS A 115 -12.40 -17.31 22.03
CA LYS A 115 -12.63 -17.34 23.49
C LYS A 115 -13.86 -16.56 23.94
N GLU A 116 -14.27 -15.52 23.22
CA GLU A 116 -15.52 -14.78 23.49
C GLU A 116 -16.76 -15.54 22.99
N LYS A 117 -16.66 -16.18 21.82
CA LYS A 117 -17.76 -16.95 21.23
C LYS A 117 -18.05 -18.23 22.01
N ASP A 118 -17.06 -18.84 22.65
CA ASP A 118 -17.22 -20.06 23.44
C ASP A 118 -18.25 -19.90 24.59
N PRO A 119 -18.10 -18.95 25.54
CA PRO A 119 -19.09 -18.75 26.60
C PRO A 119 -20.44 -18.25 26.06
N GLU A 120 -20.46 -17.53 24.94
CA GLU A 120 -21.72 -17.11 24.31
C GLU A 120 -22.48 -18.32 23.74
N GLN A 121 -21.78 -19.26 23.10
CA GLN A 121 -22.37 -20.52 22.65
C GLN A 121 -22.86 -21.38 23.81
N VAL A 122 -22.08 -21.47 24.90
CA VAL A 122 -22.48 -22.18 26.12
C VAL A 122 -23.74 -21.55 26.72
N LYS A 123 -23.77 -20.23 26.93
CA LYS A 123 -24.96 -19.51 27.43
C LYS A 123 -26.17 -19.68 26.52
N LYS A 124 -25.96 -19.67 25.20
CA LYS A 124 -27.03 -19.90 24.22
C LYS A 124 -27.62 -21.30 24.40
N ARG A 125 -26.76 -22.32 24.50
CA ARG A 125 -27.18 -23.70 24.73
C ARG A 125 -27.90 -23.87 26.08
N GLU A 126 -27.41 -23.25 27.15
CA GLU A 126 -28.09 -23.25 28.46
C GLU A 126 -29.48 -22.61 28.39
N ARG A 127 -29.64 -21.52 27.63
CA ARG A 127 -30.96 -20.88 27.40
C ARG A 127 -31.89 -21.80 26.61
N GLU A 128 -31.41 -22.43 25.55
CA GLU A 128 -32.18 -23.39 24.76
C GLU A 128 -32.61 -24.60 25.61
N GLU A 129 -31.71 -25.15 26.42
CA GLU A 129 -32.01 -26.25 27.36
C GLU A 129 -33.02 -25.83 28.44
N ALA A 130 -32.93 -24.59 28.96
CA ALA A 130 -33.91 -24.07 29.92
C ALA A 130 -35.31 -23.87 29.31
N VAL A 131 -35.39 -23.39 28.07
CA VAL A 131 -36.66 -23.26 27.34
C VAL A 131 -37.24 -24.64 27.05
N GLN A 132 -36.43 -25.60 26.61
CA GLN A 132 -36.88 -26.97 26.39
C GLN A 132 -37.44 -27.58 27.67
N LYS A 133 -36.75 -27.39 28.81
CA LYS A 133 -37.23 -27.88 30.11
C LYS A 133 -38.57 -27.27 30.52
N LEU A 134 -38.79 -25.97 30.26
CA LEU A 134 -40.08 -25.32 30.51
C LEU A 134 -41.20 -25.89 29.63
N LEU A 135 -40.88 -26.21 28.37
CA LEU A 135 -41.82 -26.86 27.45
C LEU A 135 -42.17 -28.28 27.93
N ASP A 136 -41.17 -29.07 28.31
CA ASP A 136 -41.36 -30.44 28.82
C ASP A 136 -42.18 -30.42 30.13
N GLU A 137 -41.95 -29.44 31.02
CA GLU A 137 -42.72 -29.25 32.24
C GLU A 137 -44.18 -28.88 31.93
N ALA A 138 -44.41 -27.95 31.00
CA ALA A 138 -45.76 -27.59 30.56
C ALA A 138 -46.50 -28.78 29.90
N GLU A 139 -45.81 -29.57 29.08
CA GLU A 139 -46.36 -30.78 28.48
C GLU A 139 -46.74 -31.81 29.56
N SER A 140 -45.87 -32.04 30.56
CA SER A 140 -46.18 -32.95 31.66
C SER A 140 -47.36 -32.48 32.53
N GLN A 141 -47.56 -31.17 32.69
CA GLN A 141 -48.73 -30.63 33.39
C GLN A 141 -50.01 -30.84 32.57
N LEU A 142 -49.95 -30.72 31.24
CA LEU A 142 -51.06 -31.02 30.34
C LEU A 142 -51.34 -32.53 30.24
N GLU A 143 -50.32 -33.38 30.40
CA GLU A 143 -50.49 -34.84 30.37
C GLU A 143 -51.07 -35.37 31.69
N ASN A 144 -50.74 -34.74 32.84
CA ASN A 144 -51.31 -35.06 34.15
C ASN A 144 -52.64 -34.35 34.45
N GLY A 145 -52.91 -33.20 33.83
CA GLY A 145 -54.18 -32.50 33.90
C GLY A 145 -55.09 -32.96 32.78
N GLY A 146 -56.17 -33.70 33.09
CA GLY A 146 -57.15 -34.14 32.09
C GLY A 146 -57.63 -33.01 31.17
N VAL A 147 -58.05 -33.38 29.94
CA VAL A 147 -58.53 -32.54 28.82
C VAL A 147 -58.82 -31.11 29.27
N TRP A 148 -57.98 -30.16 28.87
CA TRP A 148 -58.17 -28.74 29.18
C TRP A 148 -59.59 -28.32 28.77
N HIS A 149 -60.46 -28.15 29.77
CA HIS A 149 -61.82 -27.68 29.58
C HIS A 149 -61.85 -26.19 29.88
N ASN A 150 -62.27 -25.41 28.88
CA ASN A 150 -62.67 -24.04 29.10
C ASN A 150 -63.82 -24.05 30.14
N PRO A 151 -63.66 -23.40 31.31
CA PRO A 151 -64.68 -23.43 32.36
C PRO A 151 -66.03 -23.02 31.78
N GLU A 152 -67.09 -23.74 32.14
CA GLU A 152 -68.43 -23.44 31.66
C GLU A 152 -68.77 -21.99 32.01
N ALA A 153 -69.18 -21.23 30.99
CA ALA A 153 -69.53 -19.83 31.15
C ALA A 153 -70.63 -19.70 32.23
N PRO A 154 -70.55 -18.72 33.15
CA PRO A 154 -71.53 -18.55 34.20
C PRO A 154 -72.97 -18.57 33.67
N GLU A 155 -73.87 -19.25 34.37
CA GLU A 155 -75.29 -19.37 33.97
C GLU A 155 -75.89 -17.98 33.73
N GLY A 156 -76.23 -17.70 32.46
CA GLY A 156 -76.81 -16.43 32.03
C GLY A 156 -75.89 -15.56 31.17
N TYR A 157 -74.58 -15.78 31.18
CA TYR A 157 -73.61 -15.00 30.39
C TYR A 157 -73.90 -15.10 28.88
N GLY A 158 -74.20 -13.99 28.22
CA GLY A 158 -74.51 -13.96 26.78
C GLY A 158 -75.97 -14.24 26.40
N THR A 159 -76.84 -14.50 27.38
CA THR A 159 -78.27 -14.77 27.14
C THR A 159 -79.13 -13.53 27.38
N GLU A 160 -80.35 -13.49 26.86
CA GLU A 160 -81.29 -12.35 27.03
C GLU A 160 -81.64 -12.04 28.49
N LYS A 161 -81.31 -12.95 29.43
CA LYS A 161 -81.48 -12.77 30.87
C LYS A 161 -80.34 -12.00 31.55
N ASP A 162 -79.21 -11.77 30.87
CA ASP A 162 -78.08 -10.98 31.38
C ASP A 162 -78.43 -9.49 31.33
N ARG A 163 -79.26 -9.05 32.27
CA ARG A 163 -79.79 -7.67 32.33
C ARG A 163 -78.70 -6.61 32.48
N ALA A 164 -77.51 -7.01 32.91
CA ALA A 164 -76.36 -6.15 33.12
C ALA A 164 -75.58 -5.87 31.82
N ASN A 165 -75.68 -6.74 30.81
CA ASN A 165 -74.79 -6.69 29.65
C ASN A 165 -75.57 -6.58 28.34
N CYS A 166 -75.09 -5.75 27.41
CA CYS A 166 -75.74 -5.62 26.10
C CYS A 166 -75.57 -6.94 25.29
N PRO A 167 -76.66 -7.59 24.85
CA PRO A 167 -76.57 -8.86 24.10
C PRO A 167 -75.88 -8.70 22.75
N PHE A 168 -75.95 -7.51 22.14
CA PHE A 168 -75.18 -7.18 20.93
C PHE A 168 -73.68 -7.14 21.25
N TYR A 169 -73.27 -6.45 22.32
CA TYR A 169 -71.85 -6.36 22.69
C TYR A 169 -71.24 -7.73 22.99
N LEU A 170 -71.95 -8.60 23.72
CA LEU A 170 -71.47 -9.95 24.04
C LEU A 170 -71.28 -10.85 22.82
N LYS A 171 -72.07 -10.65 21.75
CA LYS A 171 -72.01 -11.46 20.53
C LYS A 171 -71.02 -10.91 19.50
N THR A 172 -70.95 -9.59 19.34
CA THR A 172 -70.17 -8.94 18.27
C THR A 172 -68.96 -8.14 18.76
N GLY A 173 -68.76 -7.99 20.08
CA GLY A 173 -67.67 -7.20 20.66
C GLY A 173 -67.83 -5.68 20.51
N ALA A 174 -68.94 -5.20 19.94
CA ALA A 174 -69.25 -3.79 19.74
C ALA A 174 -70.78 -3.55 19.78
N CYS A 175 -71.23 -2.47 20.42
CA CYS A 175 -72.64 -2.05 20.48
C CYS A 175 -72.83 -0.72 19.75
N ARG A 176 -73.88 -0.62 18.92
CA ARG A 176 -74.18 0.62 18.16
C ARG A 176 -74.46 1.85 19.03
N PHE A 177 -74.83 1.64 20.29
CA PHE A 177 -75.23 2.69 21.22
C PHE A 177 -74.10 3.17 22.14
N GLY A 178 -72.89 2.63 22.00
CA GLY A 178 -71.71 3.04 22.77
C GLY A 178 -71.91 2.97 24.28
N GLU A 179 -71.29 3.91 25.01
CA GLU A 179 -71.30 4.04 26.49
C GLU A 179 -72.58 4.69 27.05
N SER A 180 -73.53 5.09 26.22
CA SER A 180 -74.70 5.88 26.62
C SER A 180 -75.88 5.08 27.21
N PHE A 181 -75.63 3.88 27.76
CA PHE A 181 -76.63 3.10 28.51
C PHE A 181 -76.27 3.00 30.00
N LEU A 182 -77.30 3.06 30.85
CA LEU A 182 -77.23 3.00 32.33
C LEU A 182 -76.77 1.64 32.91
N PHE A 183 -76.20 0.74 32.11
CA PHE A 183 -75.69 -0.54 32.58
C PHE A 183 -74.17 -0.60 32.38
N PRO A 184 -73.39 -0.92 33.44
CA PRO A 184 -71.95 -0.94 33.37
C PRO A 184 -71.46 -2.01 32.41
N ILE A 185 -70.47 -1.66 31.59
CA ILE A 185 -69.64 -2.64 30.86
C ILE A 185 -69.07 -3.61 31.91
N PRO A 186 -69.06 -4.94 31.67
CA PRO A 186 -68.50 -5.91 32.61
C PRO A 186 -67.08 -5.52 33.02
N GLN A 187 -66.85 -5.38 34.33
CA GLN A 187 -65.53 -5.10 34.91
C GLN A 187 -64.53 -6.24 34.69
N VAL A 188 -65.01 -7.39 34.23
CA VAL A 188 -64.21 -8.56 33.87
C VAL A 188 -64.39 -8.84 32.38
N LEU A 189 -63.59 -8.15 31.57
CA LEU A 189 -63.20 -8.75 30.29
C LEU A 189 -62.49 -10.07 30.63
N PRO A 190 -62.93 -11.22 30.10
CA PRO A 190 -62.07 -12.39 30.12
C PRO A 190 -60.75 -12.01 29.42
N GLN A 191 -59.62 -12.32 30.06
CA GLN A 191 -58.23 -12.06 29.65
C GLN A 191 -57.89 -12.48 28.20
N ALA A 192 -58.84 -13.00 27.42
CA ALA A 192 -58.68 -13.57 26.09
C ALA A 192 -58.79 -12.57 24.92
N LEU A 193 -59.06 -11.28 25.16
CA LEU A 193 -59.03 -10.23 24.12
C LEU A 193 -57.94 -9.17 24.34
N LEU A 194 -56.78 -9.60 24.84
CA LEU A 194 -55.53 -8.87 24.63
C LEU A 194 -54.55 -9.71 23.78
N PRO A 195 -54.71 -9.75 22.45
CA PRO A 195 -53.57 -9.93 21.59
C PRO A 195 -52.96 -8.55 21.33
N PHE A 196 -51.70 -8.38 21.75
CA PHE A 196 -50.76 -7.55 21.02
C PHE A 196 -50.95 -6.01 21.09
N LEU A 197 -50.87 -5.43 22.29
CA LEU A 197 -50.30 -4.09 22.41
C LEU A 197 -48.77 -4.24 22.40
N GLN A 198 -48.17 -4.20 21.21
CA GLN A 198 -46.74 -3.98 21.06
C GLN A 198 -46.35 -2.67 21.78
N PRO A 199 -45.28 -2.64 22.59
CA PRO A 199 -44.83 -1.39 23.23
C PRO A 199 -44.19 -0.37 22.27
N ASP A 200 -44.20 -0.59 20.95
CA ASP A 200 -43.19 0.02 20.07
C ASP A 200 -43.70 1.15 19.17
N TYR A 201 -44.97 1.58 19.31
CA TYR A 201 -45.54 2.66 18.49
C TYR A 201 -45.85 3.97 19.24
N ALA A 202 -45.29 4.15 20.44
CA ALA A 202 -45.47 5.37 21.22
C ALA A 202 -44.55 6.55 20.81
N HIS A 203 -43.63 6.39 19.85
CA HIS A 203 -42.65 7.44 19.51
C HIS A 203 -42.86 8.17 18.17
N SER A 204 -43.83 7.80 17.34
CA SER A 204 -44.01 8.47 16.03
C SER A 204 -45.01 9.65 16.03
N TRP A 205 -45.82 9.82 17.08
CA TRP A 205 -46.82 10.91 17.13
C TRP A 205 -46.42 12.09 18.02
N TYR A 206 -45.37 11.95 18.82
CA TYR A 206 -44.92 13.00 19.74
C TYR A 206 -44.08 14.12 19.08
N VAL A 207 -43.82 14.05 17.76
CA VAL A 207 -42.99 15.05 17.05
C VAL A 207 -43.81 16.06 16.23
N CYS A 208 -45.12 15.86 16.02
CA CYS A 208 -45.92 16.85 15.26
C CYS A 208 -46.68 17.85 16.15
N TYR A 209 -46.81 17.62 17.45
CA TYR A 209 -47.57 18.50 18.36
C TYR A 209 -46.76 19.64 19.01
N ILE A 210 -45.55 19.95 18.50
CA ILE A 210 -44.70 21.07 18.99
C ILE A 210 -44.40 22.12 17.91
N ARG A 211 -44.97 22.03 16.70
CA ARG A 211 -44.66 22.98 15.63
C ARG A 211 -45.86 23.35 14.78
N ASP A 212 -46.91 23.87 15.41
CA ASP A 212 -47.74 24.97 14.88
C ASP A 212 -49.03 25.11 15.72
N GLY A 213 -48.89 25.64 16.94
CA GLY A 213 -49.96 26.35 17.63
C GLY A 213 -49.63 27.83 17.64
N ALA A 214 -50.22 28.61 16.73
CA ALA A 214 -50.40 30.05 16.90
C ALA A 214 -51.43 30.61 15.89
N VAL A 215 -52.45 31.27 16.47
CA VAL A 215 -53.53 32.11 15.89
C VAL A 215 -54.79 31.40 15.44
#